data_AF-A0A373DX62-F1
#
_entry.id   AF-A0A373DX62-F1
#
_cell.length_a   1.000
_cell.length_b   1.000
_cell.length_c   1.000
_cell.angle_alpha   90.00
_cell.angle_beta   90.00
_cell.angle_gamma   90.00
#
_symmetry.space_group_name_H-M   'P 1'
#
loop_
_entity.id
_entity.type
_entity.pdbx_description
1 polymer ?
#
loop_
_entity_poly.entity_id
_entity_poly.type
_entity_poly.pdbx_seq_one_letter_code
_entity_poly.pdbx_strand_id
1 'polypeptide(L)'
;MPDTQNGRVAVYLDFDNIVLSRYDGVHGRNSYARDRQRIAENPGDPEIAARLRAAVVDVGAIIDYASSFGTLVLTRAYADWSAPVNSEYRSQLVARAVDLVQLFPAAAYAKNGADIRLAVDAVEDMFRLDDLTHVVIVAGDSDYVPLAQRCKRLGRYVVGIGVAGSTAKALTAACDEFASYDALPGVETIEREQPAKRQKRASTEPVRRNEPVARLIEEAAADDGDDLAGAADDPEIAVTGLLIRALWLSQDKDDSGWLYSSAVKQQMRRMDSSFNEKALGFRSFSDFLRSRSDVVELEESGHERLVRLKEQSS
;
A
#
# COMPACT_ATOMS: atom_id res chain seq x y z
N MET A 1 8.64 26.67 -18.55
CA MET A 1 8.28 25.26 -18.81
C MET A 1 8.55 24.52 -17.52
N PRO A 2 7.54 23.90 -16.89
CA PRO A 2 7.78 23.05 -15.73
C PRO A 2 8.77 21.95 -16.12
N ASP A 3 9.71 21.65 -15.23
CA ASP A 3 10.77 20.69 -15.46
C ASP A 3 10.17 19.28 -15.58
N THR A 4 10.13 18.75 -16.80
CA THR A 4 9.51 17.46 -17.12
C THR A 4 10.39 16.26 -16.74
N GLN A 5 11.56 16.48 -16.12
CA GLN A 5 12.47 15.39 -15.73
C GLN A 5 12.02 14.62 -14.49
N ASN A 6 11.14 15.18 -13.66
CA ASN A 6 10.54 14.46 -12.53
C ASN A 6 9.03 14.37 -12.71
N GLY A 7 8.47 13.17 -12.56
CA GLY A 7 7.02 12.97 -12.58
C GLY A 7 6.32 13.83 -11.51
N ARG A 8 5.10 14.26 -11.83
CA ARG A 8 4.21 15.07 -11.00
C ARG A 8 2.93 14.25 -10.87
N VAL A 9 2.73 13.68 -9.70
CA VAL A 9 1.80 12.58 -9.47
C VAL A 9 0.60 13.07 -8.68
N ALA A 10 -0.59 12.76 -9.18
CA ALA A 10 -1.84 12.94 -8.47
C ALA A 10 -2.39 11.59 -8.04
N VAL A 11 -2.75 11.43 -6.77
CA VAL A 11 -3.27 10.16 -6.22
C VAL A 11 -4.72 10.36 -5.78
N TYR A 12 -5.61 9.50 -6.27
CA TYR A 12 -7.03 9.51 -5.92
C TYR A 12 -7.43 8.15 -5.36
N LEU A 13 -7.86 8.12 -4.10
CA LEU A 13 -8.25 6.91 -3.40
C LEU A 13 -9.76 6.84 -3.26
N ASP A 14 -10.36 5.83 -3.91
CA ASP A 14 -11.68 5.35 -3.52
C ASP A 14 -11.50 4.52 -2.25
N PHE A 15 -11.64 5.20 -1.11
CA PHE A 15 -11.20 4.65 0.17
C PHE A 15 -12.13 3.53 0.63
N ASP A 16 -13.44 3.69 0.42
CA ASP A 16 -14.40 2.63 0.70
C ASP A 16 -14.11 1.40 -0.19
N ASN A 17 -13.86 1.57 -1.49
CA ASN A 17 -13.60 0.43 -2.38
C ASN A 17 -12.37 -0.39 -1.97
N ILE A 18 -11.26 0.25 -1.62
CA ILE A 18 -10.03 -0.47 -1.23
C ILE A 18 -10.21 -1.18 0.12
N VAL A 19 -10.83 -0.53 1.11
CA VAL A 19 -11.10 -1.11 2.44
C VAL A 19 -12.05 -2.30 2.34
N LEU A 20 -13.16 -2.14 1.61
CA LEU A 20 -14.13 -3.21 1.40
C LEU A 20 -13.51 -4.39 0.65
N SER A 21 -12.75 -4.10 -0.41
CA SER A 21 -12.08 -5.14 -1.20
C SER A 21 -11.03 -5.90 -0.40
N ARG A 22 -10.27 -5.22 0.49
CA ARG A 22 -9.30 -5.87 1.37
C ARG A 22 -10.01 -6.71 2.42
N TYR A 23 -11.07 -6.20 3.05
CA TYR A 23 -11.87 -6.94 4.03
C TYR A 23 -12.41 -8.25 3.46
N ASP A 24 -13.02 -8.20 2.27
CA ASP A 24 -13.49 -9.40 1.58
C ASP A 24 -12.35 -10.31 1.11
N GLY A 25 -11.19 -9.74 0.78
CA GLY A 25 -9.99 -10.50 0.44
C GLY A 25 -9.45 -11.34 1.61
N VAL A 26 -9.50 -10.80 2.83
CA VAL A 26 -9.05 -11.48 4.06
C VAL A 26 -10.09 -12.46 4.59
N HIS A 27 -11.36 -12.03 4.66
CA HIS A 27 -12.42 -12.78 5.34
C HIS A 27 -13.31 -13.59 4.40
N GLY A 28 -13.01 -13.60 3.11
CA GLY A 28 -13.81 -14.24 2.08
C GLY A 28 -14.85 -13.32 1.44
N ARG A 29 -15.32 -13.72 0.26
CA ARG A 29 -16.17 -12.88 -0.59
C ARG A 29 -17.48 -12.48 0.12
N ASN A 30 -17.87 -11.22 -0.04
CA ASN A 30 -19.11 -10.65 0.49
C ASN A 30 -19.18 -10.67 2.04
N SER A 31 -18.04 -10.76 2.72
CA SER A 31 -17.96 -10.79 4.18
C SER A 31 -18.28 -9.44 4.78
N TYR A 32 -17.79 -8.36 4.18
CA TYR A 32 -18.10 -7.00 4.63
C TYR A 32 -19.60 -6.74 4.59
N ALA A 33 -20.29 -7.14 3.53
CA ALA A 33 -21.73 -6.94 3.41
C ALA A 33 -22.53 -7.67 4.51
N ARG A 34 -22.05 -8.84 4.98
CA ARG A 34 -22.67 -9.58 6.09
C ARG A 34 -22.41 -8.90 7.43
N ASP A 35 -21.21 -8.36 7.60
CA ASP A 35 -20.77 -7.74 8.86
C ASP A 35 -21.17 -6.25 8.95
N ARG A 36 -21.58 -5.62 7.85
CA ARG A 36 -21.87 -4.17 7.74
C ARG A 36 -22.81 -3.64 8.80
N GLN A 37 -23.92 -4.34 9.07
CA GLN A 37 -24.87 -3.90 10.09
C GLN A 37 -24.23 -3.96 11.49
N ARG A 38 -23.48 -5.03 11.78
CA ARG A 38 -22.78 -5.22 13.05
C ARG A 38 -21.68 -4.19 13.26
N ILE A 39 -20.94 -3.84 12.20
CA ILE A 39 -19.95 -2.75 12.17
C ILE A 39 -20.61 -1.40 12.50
N ALA A 40 -21.80 -1.12 11.94
CA ALA A 40 -22.49 0.15 12.13
C ALA A 40 -23.13 0.29 13.52
N GLU A 41 -23.78 -0.77 14.01
CA GLU A 41 -24.55 -0.73 15.26
C GLU A 41 -23.70 -1.00 16.51
N ASN A 42 -22.62 -1.78 16.38
CA ASN A 42 -21.79 -2.17 17.51
C ASN A 42 -20.28 -2.18 17.16
N PRO A 43 -19.69 -1.00 16.89
CA PRO A 43 -18.28 -0.90 16.48
C PRO A 43 -17.29 -1.38 17.55
N GLY A 44 -17.71 -1.49 18.82
CA GLY A 44 -16.90 -2.02 19.92
C GLY A 44 -16.93 -3.55 20.07
N ASP A 45 -17.62 -4.28 19.19
CA ASP A 45 -17.63 -5.75 19.22
C ASP A 45 -16.19 -6.28 19.00
N PRO A 46 -15.61 -7.02 19.97
CA PRO A 46 -14.23 -7.51 19.89
C PRO A 46 -13.96 -8.38 18.65
N GLU A 47 -14.97 -9.14 18.19
CA GLU A 47 -14.87 -9.99 17.00
C GLU A 47 -14.75 -9.13 15.74
N ILE A 48 -15.58 -8.09 15.63
CA ILE A 48 -15.56 -7.17 14.49
C ILE A 48 -14.27 -6.34 14.49
N ALA A 49 -13.86 -5.82 15.64
CA ALA A 49 -12.61 -5.08 15.79
C ALA A 49 -11.39 -5.95 15.42
N ALA A 50 -11.38 -7.23 15.79
CA ALA A 50 -10.33 -8.16 15.37
C ALA A 50 -10.32 -8.38 13.85
N ARG A 51 -11.50 -8.55 13.23
CA ARG A 51 -11.64 -8.73 11.78
C ARG A 51 -11.22 -7.47 11.02
N LEU A 52 -11.61 -6.28 11.49
CA LEU A 52 -11.19 -5.01 10.91
C LEU A 52 -9.68 -4.86 10.98
N ARG A 53 -9.07 -5.08 12.16
CA ARG A 53 -7.61 -5.05 12.36
C ARG A 53 -6.86 -5.99 11.41
N ALA A 54 -7.34 -7.22 11.24
CA ALA A 54 -6.72 -8.20 10.35
C ALA A 54 -6.78 -7.81 8.86
N ALA A 55 -7.68 -6.90 8.49
CA ALA A 55 -7.87 -6.44 7.12
C ALA A 55 -7.53 -4.95 6.93
N VAL A 56 -6.77 -4.35 7.85
CA VAL A 56 -6.35 -2.96 7.74
C VAL A 56 -5.55 -2.75 6.45
N VAL A 57 -5.87 -1.67 5.76
CA VAL A 57 -5.10 -1.18 4.60
C VAL A 57 -3.93 -0.33 5.08
N ASP A 58 -2.73 -0.60 4.59
CA ASP A 58 -1.56 0.25 4.74
C ASP A 58 -1.61 1.34 3.66
N VAL A 59 -2.11 2.52 4.06
CA VAL A 59 -2.18 3.69 3.19
C VAL A 59 -0.77 4.22 2.87
N GLY A 60 0.17 4.03 3.79
CA GLY A 60 1.57 4.40 3.60
C GLY A 60 2.20 3.65 2.44
N ALA A 61 1.99 2.34 2.33
CA ALA A 61 2.49 1.53 1.22
C ALA A 61 1.95 1.99 -0.15
N ILE A 62 0.67 2.37 -0.21
CA ILE A 62 0.04 2.91 -1.42
C ILE A 62 0.69 4.22 -1.85
N ILE A 63 0.87 5.14 -0.90
CA ILE A 63 1.46 6.47 -1.14
C ILE A 63 2.94 6.34 -1.50
N ASP A 64 3.66 5.45 -0.84
CA ASP A 64 5.07 5.17 -1.13
C ASP A 64 5.24 4.64 -2.54
N TYR A 65 4.43 3.66 -2.95
CA TYR A 65 4.43 3.15 -4.31
C TYR A 65 4.08 4.24 -5.32
N ALA A 66 3.06 5.08 -5.06
CA ALA A 66 2.74 6.20 -5.93
C ALA A 66 3.90 7.21 -6.09
N SER A 67 4.72 7.39 -5.05
CA SER A 67 5.86 8.31 -5.07
C SER A 67 7.03 7.84 -5.94
N SER A 68 7.09 6.55 -6.31
CA SER A 68 8.12 6.04 -7.23
C SER A 68 7.99 6.67 -8.62
N PHE A 69 6.77 7.03 -9.03
CA PHE A 69 6.49 7.70 -10.29
C PHE A 69 6.85 9.19 -10.30
N GLY A 70 7.16 9.79 -9.13
CA GLY A 70 7.58 11.18 -9.04
C GLY A 70 7.12 11.90 -7.78
N THR A 71 7.14 13.23 -7.84
CA THR A 71 6.71 14.09 -6.72
C THR A 71 5.20 14.06 -6.61
N LEU A 72 4.67 13.72 -5.44
CA LEU A 72 3.25 13.80 -5.15
C LEU A 72 2.82 15.27 -5.08
N VAL A 73 1.91 15.66 -5.96
CA VAL A 73 1.37 17.02 -6.06
C VAL A 73 0.07 17.14 -5.27
N LEU A 74 -0.73 16.08 -5.30
CA LEU A 74 -1.98 15.98 -4.56
C LEU A 74 -2.25 14.51 -4.23
N THR A 75 -2.84 14.29 -3.06
CA THR A 75 -3.27 12.97 -2.60
C THR A 75 -4.63 13.15 -1.95
N ARG A 76 -5.70 12.64 -2.57
CA ARG A 76 -7.07 12.76 -2.07
C ARG A 76 -7.68 11.40 -1.80
N ALA A 77 -8.37 11.28 -0.68
CA ALA A 77 -9.18 10.10 -0.36
C ALA A 77 -10.66 10.48 -0.27
N TYR A 78 -11.53 9.63 -0.81
CA TYR A 78 -12.97 9.84 -0.90
C TYR A 78 -13.69 8.76 -0.10
N ALA A 79 -14.43 9.17 0.92
CA ALA A 79 -15.24 8.28 1.76
C ALA A 79 -16.24 9.07 2.61
N ASP A 80 -17.13 8.33 3.27
CA ASP A 80 -17.79 8.83 4.47
C ASP A 80 -16.85 8.67 5.69
N TRP A 81 -16.19 9.76 6.12
CA TRP A 81 -15.30 9.76 7.27
C TRP A 81 -16.03 9.75 8.61
N SER A 82 -17.37 9.90 8.61
CA SER A 82 -18.19 9.68 9.80
C SER A 82 -18.42 8.19 10.09
N ALA A 83 -18.15 7.31 9.12
CA ALA A 83 -18.27 5.88 9.29
C ALA A 83 -17.17 5.34 10.24
N PRO A 84 -17.53 4.52 11.25
CA PRO A 84 -16.56 3.98 12.21
C PRO A 84 -15.36 3.28 11.56
N VAL A 85 -15.62 2.46 10.53
CA VAL A 85 -14.60 1.72 9.77
C VAL A 85 -13.54 2.63 9.14
N ASN A 86 -13.92 3.82 8.68
CA ASN A 86 -13.00 4.76 8.02
C ASN A 86 -12.27 5.63 9.04
N SER A 87 -12.90 5.91 10.18
CA SER A 87 -12.32 6.76 11.23
C SER A 87 -11.04 6.19 11.86
N GLU A 88 -10.87 4.87 11.85
CA GLU A 88 -9.67 4.18 12.35
C GLU A 88 -8.39 4.55 11.56
N TYR A 89 -8.53 4.96 10.30
CA TYR A 89 -7.41 5.31 9.43
C TYR A 89 -6.91 6.75 9.59
N ARG A 90 -7.54 7.54 10.48
CA ARG A 90 -7.23 8.97 10.67
C ARG A 90 -5.74 9.22 10.91
N SER A 91 -5.07 8.37 11.70
CA SER A 91 -3.65 8.51 12.00
C SER A 91 -2.79 8.38 10.74
N GLN A 92 -2.99 7.31 9.95
CA GLN A 92 -2.25 7.07 8.70
C GLN A 92 -2.47 8.19 7.68
N LEU A 93 -3.73 8.61 7.52
CA LEU A 93 -4.12 9.62 6.53
C LEU A 93 -3.53 11.00 6.86
N VAL A 94 -3.59 11.42 8.13
CA VAL A 94 -3.01 12.70 8.58
C VAL A 94 -1.48 12.66 8.51
N ALA A 95 -0.86 11.55 8.91
CA ALA A 95 0.60 11.40 8.86
C ALA A 95 1.17 11.52 7.43
N ARG A 96 0.35 11.18 6.42
CA ARG A 96 0.72 11.27 5.00
C ARG A 96 0.13 12.49 4.28
N ALA A 97 -0.41 13.46 5.03
CA ALA A 97 -1.02 14.69 4.50
C ALA A 97 -2.05 14.44 3.38
N VAL A 98 -2.90 13.42 3.56
CA VAL A 98 -3.97 13.09 2.61
C VAL A 98 -5.14 14.06 2.77
N ASP A 99 -5.57 14.68 1.68
CA ASP A 99 -6.76 15.51 1.62
C ASP A 99 -8.02 14.63 1.69
N LEU A 100 -8.80 14.80 2.75
CA LEU A 100 -9.99 13.99 3.02
C LEU A 100 -11.24 14.64 2.43
N VAL A 101 -11.80 14.03 1.39
CA VAL A 101 -13.06 14.47 0.76
C VAL A 101 -14.22 13.72 1.42
N GLN A 102 -14.99 14.42 2.24
CA GLN A 102 -16.18 13.88 2.92
C GLN A 102 -17.35 13.72 1.95
N LEU A 103 -17.97 12.54 2.00
CA LEU A 103 -19.16 12.22 1.25
C LEU A 103 -20.22 11.66 2.19
N PHE A 104 -21.32 12.40 2.37
CA PHE A 104 -22.49 11.85 3.02
C PHE A 104 -23.34 11.07 2.01
N PRO A 105 -23.84 9.88 2.35
CA PRO A 105 -24.77 9.16 1.50
C PRO A 105 -26.03 10.02 1.22
N ALA A 106 -26.21 10.48 -0.01
CA ALA A 106 -27.34 11.33 -0.38
C ALA A 106 -28.69 10.60 -0.32
N ALA A 107 -28.68 9.26 -0.36
CA ALA A 107 -29.81 8.38 -0.16
C ALA A 107 -29.31 6.97 0.23
N ALA A 108 -30.17 6.15 0.85
CA ALA A 108 -29.85 4.76 1.20
C ALA A 108 -29.35 3.88 0.03
N TYR A 109 -29.58 4.34 -1.22
CA TYR A 109 -29.20 3.67 -2.46
C TYR A 109 -28.18 4.44 -3.32
N ALA A 110 -27.65 5.57 -2.84
CA ALA A 110 -26.65 6.33 -3.58
C ALA A 110 -25.27 5.65 -3.47
N LYS A 111 -25.08 4.59 -4.25
CA LYS A 111 -23.92 3.68 -4.17
C LYS A 111 -22.64 4.22 -4.82
N ASN A 112 -22.71 5.26 -5.66
CA ASN A 112 -21.58 5.68 -6.51
C ASN A 112 -21.20 7.16 -6.31
N GLY A 113 -21.53 7.73 -5.14
CA GLY A 113 -21.24 9.15 -4.85
C GLY A 113 -19.74 9.45 -4.84
N ALA A 114 -18.93 8.53 -4.31
CA ALA A 114 -17.48 8.63 -4.28
C ALA A 114 -16.89 8.57 -5.68
N ASP A 115 -17.29 7.59 -6.49
CA ASP A 115 -16.77 7.37 -7.84
C ASP A 115 -17.00 8.58 -8.73
N ILE A 116 -18.21 9.14 -8.69
CA ILE A 116 -18.57 10.33 -9.46
C ILE A 116 -17.75 11.54 -8.98
N ARG A 117 -17.68 11.77 -7.66
CA ARG A 117 -16.96 12.93 -7.13
C ARG A 117 -15.46 12.85 -7.44
N LEU A 118 -14.87 11.68 -7.24
CA LEU A 118 -13.47 11.40 -7.56
C LEU A 118 -13.19 11.66 -9.05
N ALA A 119 -14.03 11.14 -9.94
CA ALA A 119 -13.84 11.34 -11.39
C ALA A 119 -13.94 12.82 -11.80
N VAL A 120 -14.88 13.57 -11.20
CA VAL A 120 -15.02 15.02 -11.45
C VAL A 120 -13.79 15.77 -10.98
N ASP A 121 -13.37 15.56 -9.73
CA ASP A 121 -12.23 16.24 -9.13
C ASP A 121 -10.93 15.91 -9.89
N ALA A 122 -10.73 14.64 -10.27
CA ALA A 122 -9.56 14.22 -11.04
C ALA A 122 -9.49 14.87 -12.43
N VAL A 123 -10.62 14.99 -13.12
CA VAL A 123 -10.67 15.69 -14.41
C VAL A 123 -10.41 17.18 -14.23
N GLU A 124 -11.02 17.82 -13.23
CA GLU A 124 -10.83 19.25 -12.93
C GLU A 124 -9.35 19.57 -12.61
N ASP A 125 -8.72 18.77 -11.75
CA ASP A 125 -7.31 18.94 -11.38
C ASP A 125 -6.39 18.80 -12.59
N MET A 126 -6.65 17.87 -13.51
CA MET A 126 -5.85 17.72 -14.74
C MET A 126 -5.88 18.96 -15.64
N PHE A 127 -6.95 19.76 -15.57
CA PHE A 127 -7.08 21.03 -16.30
C PHE A 127 -6.56 22.23 -15.52
N ARG A 128 -6.49 22.16 -14.18
CA ARG A 128 -5.95 23.24 -13.35
C ARG A 128 -4.44 23.14 -13.13
N LEU A 129 -3.91 21.93 -13.15
CA LEU A 129 -2.52 21.61 -12.89
C LEU A 129 -1.90 21.09 -14.18
N ASP A 130 -1.46 22.02 -15.03
CA ASP A 130 -0.92 21.74 -16.37
C ASP A 130 0.30 20.80 -16.36
N ASP A 131 1.02 20.79 -15.24
CA ASP A 131 2.23 20.00 -15.05
C ASP A 131 2.00 18.63 -14.42
N LEU A 132 0.74 18.22 -14.15
CA LEU A 132 0.44 16.83 -13.78
C LEU A 132 0.82 15.90 -14.93
N THR A 133 1.68 14.92 -14.65
CA THR A 133 2.11 13.92 -15.64
C THR A 133 1.53 12.55 -15.36
N HIS A 134 1.28 12.21 -14.10
CA HIS A 134 0.79 10.91 -13.67
C HIS A 134 -0.49 11.03 -12.86
N VAL A 135 -1.40 10.08 -13.08
CA VAL A 135 -2.63 9.91 -12.29
C VAL A 135 -2.66 8.50 -11.73
N VAL A 136 -2.69 8.37 -10.41
CA VAL A 136 -2.85 7.11 -9.70
C VAL A 136 -4.29 6.99 -9.22
N ILE A 137 -4.97 5.93 -9.65
CA ILE A 137 -6.33 5.59 -9.24
C ILE A 137 -6.23 4.37 -8.32
N VAL A 138 -6.60 4.54 -7.06
CA VAL A 138 -6.62 3.46 -6.06
C VAL A 138 -8.05 2.97 -5.92
N ALA A 139 -8.41 1.99 -6.76
CA ALA A 139 -9.73 1.38 -6.83
C ALA A 139 -9.67 0.07 -7.65
N GLY A 140 -10.65 -0.82 -7.45
CA GLY A 140 -10.80 -2.06 -8.20
C GLY A 140 -11.97 -2.08 -9.21
N ASP A 141 -12.88 -1.11 -9.18
CA ASP A 141 -14.13 -1.18 -9.96
C ASP A 141 -13.95 -0.79 -11.45
N SER A 142 -14.70 -1.47 -12.32
CA SER A 142 -14.85 -1.10 -13.73
C SER A 142 -15.44 0.29 -13.96
N ASP A 143 -16.13 0.88 -12.99
CA ASP A 143 -16.69 2.23 -13.11
C ASP A 143 -15.61 3.31 -13.31
N TYR A 144 -14.35 3.02 -12.98
CA TYR A 144 -13.19 3.90 -13.24
C TYR A 144 -12.59 3.78 -14.63
N VAL A 145 -13.03 2.83 -15.47
CA VAL A 145 -12.52 2.67 -16.85
C VAL A 145 -12.66 3.96 -17.68
N PRO A 146 -13.81 4.66 -17.70
CA PRO A 146 -13.95 5.91 -18.45
C PRO A 146 -12.99 7.00 -17.96
N LEU A 147 -12.74 7.07 -16.64
CA LEU A 147 -11.77 8.01 -16.06
C LEU A 147 -10.35 7.70 -16.53
N ALA A 148 -9.89 6.45 -16.40
CA ALA A 148 -8.57 6.02 -16.85
C ALA A 148 -8.35 6.33 -18.34
N GLN A 149 -9.33 6.00 -19.19
CA GLN A 149 -9.28 6.32 -20.62
C GLN A 149 -9.26 7.82 -20.90
N ARG A 150 -9.96 8.63 -20.09
CA ARG A 150 -9.95 10.09 -20.22
C ARG A 150 -8.60 10.68 -19.83
N CYS A 151 -7.99 10.22 -18.73
CA CYS A 151 -6.65 10.63 -18.29
C CYS A 151 -5.60 10.35 -19.39
N LYS A 152 -5.62 9.15 -19.98
CA LYS A 152 -4.72 8.79 -21.09
C LYS A 152 -4.92 9.66 -22.32
N ARG A 153 -6.18 9.94 -22.67
CA ARG A 153 -6.50 10.82 -23.81
C ARG A 153 -6.00 12.25 -23.60
N LEU A 154 -5.89 12.69 -22.35
CA LEU A 154 -5.32 13.98 -21.97
C LEU A 154 -3.80 13.93 -21.78
N GLY A 155 -3.16 12.80 -22.12
CA GLY A 155 -1.70 12.66 -22.11
C GLY A 155 -1.10 12.40 -20.72
N ARG A 156 -1.88 11.87 -19.78
CA ARG A 156 -1.37 11.44 -18.47
C ARG A 156 -1.01 9.97 -18.50
N TYR A 157 0.06 9.60 -17.80
CA TYR A 157 0.37 8.21 -17.48
C TYR A 157 -0.53 7.74 -16.34
N VAL A 158 -1.27 6.65 -16.54
CA VAL A 158 -2.27 6.18 -15.58
C VAL A 158 -1.81 4.92 -14.89
N VAL A 159 -1.73 4.97 -13.56
CA VAL A 159 -1.42 3.84 -12.68
C VAL A 159 -2.69 3.44 -11.93
N GLY A 160 -3.06 2.17 -12.01
CA GLY A 160 -4.12 1.59 -11.17
C GLY A 160 -3.53 0.85 -9.97
N ILE A 161 -4.14 0.96 -8.81
CA ILE A 161 -3.83 0.16 -7.62
C ILE A 161 -5.12 -0.46 -7.11
N GLY A 162 -5.17 -1.78 -6.96
CA GLY A 162 -6.37 -2.46 -6.46
C GLY A 162 -6.07 -3.81 -5.82
N VAL A 163 -7.01 -4.33 -5.03
CA VAL A 163 -6.86 -5.62 -4.34
C VAL A 163 -6.98 -6.79 -5.33
N ALA A 164 -6.10 -7.78 -5.21
CA ALA A 164 -6.11 -8.95 -6.07
C ALA A 164 -7.43 -9.73 -5.96
N GLY A 165 -8.03 -10.08 -7.09
CA GLY A 165 -9.27 -10.86 -7.14
C GLY A 165 -10.56 -10.03 -7.01
N SER A 166 -10.47 -8.78 -6.57
CA SER A 166 -11.58 -7.81 -6.54
C SER A 166 -11.51 -6.80 -7.68
N THR A 167 -10.34 -6.67 -8.32
CA THR A 167 -10.10 -5.74 -9.43
C THR A 167 -10.69 -6.24 -10.76
N ALA A 168 -11.41 -5.36 -11.47
CA ALA A 168 -11.92 -5.61 -12.81
C ALA A 168 -10.79 -5.61 -13.87
N LYS A 169 -10.74 -6.67 -14.69
CA LYS A 169 -9.76 -6.78 -15.81
C LYS A 169 -9.83 -5.61 -16.80
N ALA A 170 -11.02 -5.04 -16.99
CA ALA A 170 -11.23 -3.89 -17.86
C ALA A 170 -10.50 -2.64 -17.34
N LEU A 171 -10.50 -2.43 -16.01
CA LEU A 171 -9.75 -1.33 -15.38
C LEU A 171 -8.24 -1.54 -15.57
N THR A 172 -7.75 -2.74 -15.29
CA THR A 172 -6.33 -3.10 -15.52
C THR A 172 -5.91 -2.82 -16.96
N ALA A 173 -6.74 -3.16 -17.95
CA ALA A 173 -6.46 -2.92 -19.36
C ALA A 173 -6.58 -1.44 -19.78
N ALA A 174 -7.30 -0.63 -19.01
CA ALA A 174 -7.47 0.80 -19.27
C ALA A 174 -6.28 1.63 -18.78
N CYS A 175 -5.57 1.18 -17.75
CA CYS A 175 -4.37 1.83 -17.22
C CYS A 175 -3.14 1.64 -18.13
N ASP A 176 -2.07 2.39 -17.88
CA ASP A 176 -0.74 2.14 -18.46
C ASP A 176 0.04 1.14 -17.61
N GLU A 177 -0.07 1.25 -16.28
CA GLU A 177 0.45 0.29 -15.31
C GLU A 177 -0.63 -0.06 -14.28
N PHE A 178 -0.58 -1.29 -13.75
CA PHE A 178 -1.47 -1.72 -12.69
C PHE A 178 -0.71 -2.54 -11.64
N ALA A 179 -0.84 -2.14 -10.38
CA ALA A 179 -0.29 -2.86 -9.24
C ALA A 179 -1.38 -3.50 -8.39
N SER A 180 -1.12 -4.73 -7.96
CA SER A 180 -1.92 -5.36 -6.91
C SER A 180 -1.51 -4.75 -5.56
N TYR A 181 -2.48 -4.28 -4.77
CA TYR A 181 -2.25 -3.81 -3.40
C TYR A 181 -1.50 -4.86 -2.57
N ASP A 182 -1.90 -6.13 -2.69
CA ASP A 182 -1.28 -7.25 -1.95
C ASP A 182 0.19 -7.51 -2.35
N ALA A 183 0.68 -6.90 -3.42
CA ALA A 183 2.05 -7.06 -3.92
C ALA A 183 2.90 -5.79 -3.72
N LEU A 184 2.37 -4.76 -3.04
CA LEU A 184 3.12 -3.54 -2.77
C LEU A 184 4.19 -3.79 -1.69
N PRO A 185 5.39 -3.20 -1.82
CA PRO A 185 6.42 -3.31 -0.80
C PRO A 185 5.93 -2.81 0.57
N GLY A 186 6.11 -3.63 1.61
CA GLY A 186 5.68 -3.33 2.99
C GLY A 186 4.27 -3.83 3.33
N VAL A 187 3.49 -4.31 2.37
CA VAL A 187 2.22 -4.97 2.65
C VAL A 187 2.47 -6.44 2.95
N GLU A 188 2.02 -6.92 4.11
CA GLU A 188 2.08 -8.35 4.42
C GLU A 188 1.20 -9.15 3.45
N THR A 189 1.85 -10.06 2.71
CA THR A 189 1.18 -11.01 1.83
C THR A 189 0.44 -12.04 2.67
N ILE A 190 -0.89 -11.98 2.60
CA ILE A 190 -1.74 -13.04 3.13
C ILE A 190 -1.66 -14.20 2.13
N GLU A 191 -0.99 -15.29 2.53
CA GLU A 191 -0.98 -16.52 1.75
C GLU A 191 -2.41 -17.02 1.59
N ARG A 192 -2.96 -16.83 0.38
CA ARG A 192 -4.26 -17.41 0.03
C ARG A 192 -4.03 -18.90 -0.15
N GLU A 193 -4.64 -19.72 0.71
CA GLU A 193 -4.92 -21.12 0.35
C GLU A 193 -5.74 -21.09 -0.95
N GLN A 194 -5.06 -21.28 -2.08
CA GLN A 194 -5.76 -21.45 -3.34
C GLN A 194 -6.67 -22.67 -3.18
N PRO A 195 -7.94 -22.60 -3.59
CA PRO A 195 -8.81 -23.76 -3.49
C PRO A 195 -8.21 -24.86 -4.38
N ALA A 196 -7.63 -25.87 -3.74
CA ALA A 196 -7.08 -27.03 -4.40
C ALA A 196 -8.13 -27.56 -5.38
N LYS A 197 -7.77 -27.67 -6.66
CA LYS A 197 -8.61 -28.27 -7.69
C LYS A 197 -9.06 -29.64 -7.19
N ARG A 198 -10.34 -29.74 -6.86
CA ARG A 198 -11.02 -30.90 -6.30
C ARG A 198 -11.00 -32.05 -7.31
N GLN A 199 -9.94 -32.85 -7.32
CA GLN A 199 -9.91 -34.14 -8.00
C GLN A 199 -10.74 -35.17 -7.19
N LYS A 200 -11.53 -35.94 -7.93
CA LYS A 200 -12.56 -36.86 -7.42
C LYS A 200 -11.97 -37.92 -6.48
N ARG A 201 -12.68 -38.15 -5.38
CA ARG A 201 -12.50 -39.24 -4.41
C ARG A 201 -12.49 -40.63 -5.08
N ALA A 202 -11.55 -41.46 -4.66
CA ALA A 202 -11.78 -42.88 -4.39
C ALA A 202 -11.08 -43.22 -3.06
N SER A 203 -11.83 -43.90 -2.19
CA SER A 203 -11.59 -44.21 -0.78
C SER A 203 -10.64 -45.39 -0.55
N THR A 204 -9.82 -45.35 0.51
CA THR A 204 -9.90 -46.23 1.71
C THR A 204 -8.82 -45.86 2.75
N GLU A 205 -9.25 -45.70 4.01
CA GLU A 205 -8.49 -45.54 5.26
C GLU A 205 -8.03 -46.91 5.83
N PRO A 206 -7.38 -47.01 7.02
CA PRO A 206 -6.36 -46.17 7.68
C PRO A 206 -5.19 -47.05 8.25
N VAL A 207 -4.16 -46.47 8.90
CA VAL A 207 -3.48 -47.02 10.12
C VAL A 207 -2.33 -46.09 10.59
N ARG A 208 -2.53 -45.53 11.80
CA ARG A 208 -1.65 -45.35 12.99
C ARG A 208 -0.24 -44.71 12.91
N ARG A 209 -0.15 -43.56 13.60
CA ARG A 209 0.65 -43.26 14.82
C ARG A 209 2.18 -43.18 14.71
N ASN A 210 2.74 -41.97 14.85
CA ASN A 210 3.59 -41.57 15.99
C ASN A 210 4.01 -40.07 15.90
N GLU A 211 3.72 -39.33 16.98
CA GLU A 211 4.22 -38.01 17.42
C GLU A 211 5.54 -38.15 18.20
N PRO A 212 6.15 -37.10 18.81
CA PRO A 212 6.28 -35.66 18.46
C PRO A 212 7.72 -35.12 18.73
N VAL A 213 8.11 -33.95 18.17
CA VAL A 213 8.99 -32.97 18.87
C VAL A 213 8.74 -31.57 18.30
N ALA A 214 7.79 -30.84 18.88
CA ALA A 214 7.65 -29.39 18.73
C ALA A 214 7.26 -28.85 20.10
N ARG A 215 8.26 -28.51 20.91
CA ARG A 215 8.18 -27.69 22.13
C ARG A 215 9.51 -26.97 22.25
N LEU A 216 9.46 -25.73 22.72
CA LEU A 216 10.44 -24.64 22.56
C LEU A 216 10.13 -23.90 21.24
N ILE A 217 9.12 -23.04 21.15
CA ILE A 217 9.06 -21.72 21.80
C ILE A 217 7.58 -21.40 22.09
N GLU A 218 7.13 -21.62 23.32
CA GLU A 218 5.76 -21.28 23.77
C GLU A 218 5.79 -20.48 25.10
N GLU A 219 6.94 -19.96 25.51
CA GLU A 219 7.10 -19.25 26.79
C GLU A 219 7.82 -17.90 26.60
N ALA A 220 7.21 -17.02 25.80
CA ALA A 220 7.45 -15.57 25.86
C ALA A 220 6.19 -14.74 25.51
N ALA A 221 5.00 -15.36 25.57
CA ALA A 221 3.71 -14.74 25.24
C ALA A 221 2.82 -14.58 26.48
N ALA A 222 3.40 -13.99 27.55
CA ALA A 222 2.65 -13.62 28.75
C ALA A 222 3.40 -12.55 29.55
N ASP A 223 3.44 -11.31 29.05
CA ASP A 223 3.16 -10.10 29.83
C ASP A 223 3.11 -8.89 28.88
N ASP A 224 2.20 -7.95 29.18
CA ASP A 224 2.03 -6.63 28.57
C ASP A 224 1.56 -6.53 27.10
N GLY A 225 0.23 -6.61 26.95
CA GLY A 225 -0.50 -6.21 25.75
C GLY A 225 -0.73 -4.69 25.69
N ASP A 226 0.32 -3.92 25.40
CA ASP A 226 0.21 -2.51 24.97
C ASP A 226 1.17 -2.11 23.82
N ASP A 227 1.86 -3.06 23.15
CA ASP A 227 2.98 -2.71 22.25
C ASP A 227 2.87 -3.24 20.80
N LEU A 228 1.67 -3.33 20.22
CA LEU A 228 1.52 -3.49 18.76
C LEU A 228 1.20 -2.18 18.00
N ALA A 229 1.27 -1.05 18.71
CA ALA A 229 1.49 0.27 18.13
C ALA A 229 2.92 0.81 18.38
N GLY A 230 3.74 0.12 19.20
CA GLY A 230 5.05 0.60 19.67
C GLY A 230 6.27 0.16 18.86
N ALA A 231 6.15 -0.81 17.94
CA ALA A 231 7.28 -1.19 17.07
C ALA A 231 7.65 -0.10 16.03
N ALA A 232 6.80 0.93 15.90
CA ALA A 232 7.01 2.13 15.09
C ALA A 232 7.67 3.30 15.86
N ASP A 233 7.91 3.16 17.17
CA ASP A 233 8.45 4.25 18.01
C ASP A 233 9.98 4.24 18.12
N ASP A 234 10.67 3.19 17.68
CA ASP A 234 12.13 3.24 17.49
C ASP A 234 12.43 3.92 16.14
N PRO A 235 13.02 5.15 16.15
CA PRO A 235 13.34 5.87 14.93
C PRO A 235 14.28 5.08 14.01
N GLU A 236 15.12 4.19 14.55
CA GLU A 236 16.04 3.41 13.74
C GLU A 236 15.34 2.30 12.94
N ILE A 237 14.34 1.64 13.51
CA ILE A 237 13.55 0.61 12.83
C ILE A 237 12.71 1.23 11.72
N ALA A 238 12.02 2.34 12.02
CA ALA A 238 11.19 3.06 11.05
C ALA A 238 12.01 3.54 9.85
N VAL A 239 13.20 4.10 10.10
CA VAL A 239 14.09 4.57 9.03
C VAL A 239 14.69 3.41 8.23
N THR A 240 14.98 2.28 8.87
CA THR A 240 15.46 1.08 8.16
C THR A 240 14.35 0.51 7.26
N GLY A 241 13.11 0.47 7.74
CA GLY A 241 11.94 0.12 6.92
C GLY A 241 11.69 1.09 5.77
N LEU A 242 11.93 2.40 5.96
CA LEU A 242 11.91 3.40 4.89
C LEU A 242 12.97 3.11 3.81
N LEU A 243 14.20 2.78 4.20
CA LEU A 243 15.28 2.42 3.28
C LEU A 243 14.94 1.17 2.45
N ILE A 244 14.47 0.12 3.11
CA ILE A 244 14.10 -1.14 2.44
C ILE A 244 13.02 -0.89 1.38
N ARG A 245 11.95 -0.16 1.75
CA ARG A 245 10.86 0.17 0.82
C ARG A 245 11.34 1.04 -0.34
N ALA A 246 12.19 2.03 -0.08
CA ALA A 246 12.77 2.86 -1.15
C ALA A 246 13.61 2.04 -2.14
N LEU A 247 14.39 1.07 -1.66
CA LEU A 247 15.18 0.17 -2.52
C LEU A 247 14.28 -0.73 -3.38
N TRP A 248 13.27 -1.37 -2.79
CA TRP A 248 12.30 -2.19 -3.53
C TRP A 248 11.57 -1.38 -4.61
N LEU A 249 11.16 -0.15 -4.31
CA LEU A 249 10.44 0.71 -5.24
C LEU A 249 11.31 1.28 -6.37
N SER A 250 12.63 1.34 -6.16
CA SER A 250 13.59 1.86 -7.13
C SER A 250 14.31 0.77 -7.92
N GLN A 251 14.06 -0.51 -7.64
CA GLN A 251 14.61 -1.60 -8.44
C GLN A 251 13.97 -1.60 -9.84
N ASP A 252 14.76 -1.22 -10.84
CA ASP A 252 14.41 -1.46 -12.24
C ASP A 252 14.42 -2.97 -12.54
N LYS A 253 13.72 -3.39 -13.60
CA LYS A 253 13.73 -4.79 -14.10
C LYS A 253 15.09 -5.21 -14.71
N ASP A 254 16.16 -4.45 -14.50
CA ASP A 254 17.50 -4.84 -14.96
C ASP A 254 18.14 -5.81 -13.95
N ASP A 255 18.67 -6.92 -14.48
CA ASP A 255 19.18 -8.10 -13.75
C ASP A 255 20.29 -7.81 -12.71
N SER A 256 20.81 -6.59 -12.64
CA SER A 256 21.90 -6.25 -11.69
C SER A 256 21.40 -5.94 -10.28
N GLY A 257 20.18 -5.41 -10.13
CA GLY A 257 19.60 -4.98 -8.86
C GLY A 257 20.33 -3.82 -8.15
N TRP A 258 21.38 -3.25 -8.77
CA TRP A 258 22.17 -2.16 -8.21
C TRP A 258 21.58 -0.79 -8.54
N LEU A 259 21.46 0.07 -7.53
CA LEU A 259 20.85 1.39 -7.65
C LEU A 259 21.81 2.49 -7.22
N TYR A 260 21.78 3.63 -7.90
CA TYR A 260 22.51 4.82 -7.44
C TYR A 260 21.98 5.27 -6.07
N SER A 261 22.88 5.36 -5.08
CA SER A 261 22.54 5.80 -3.72
C SER A 261 21.86 7.18 -3.68
N SER A 262 22.18 8.07 -4.63
CA SER A 262 21.51 9.37 -4.77
C SER A 262 20.02 9.23 -5.16
N ALA A 263 19.68 8.29 -6.03
CA ALA A 263 18.32 8.00 -6.44
C ALA A 263 17.51 7.41 -5.28
N VAL A 264 18.09 6.45 -4.54
CA VAL A 264 17.47 5.86 -3.34
C VAL A 264 17.21 6.93 -2.28
N LYS A 265 18.17 7.83 -2.04
CA LYS A 265 18.00 8.95 -1.12
C LYS A 265 16.87 9.90 -1.56
N GLN A 266 16.79 10.19 -2.85
CA GLN A 266 15.72 11.03 -3.39
C GLN A 266 14.36 10.35 -3.20
N GLN A 267 14.29 9.03 -3.41
CA GLN A 267 13.07 8.25 -3.20
C GLN A 267 12.65 8.23 -1.73
N MET A 268 13.57 7.99 -0.79
CA MET A 268 13.29 8.07 0.65
C MET A 268 12.70 9.44 1.04
N ARG A 269 13.20 10.53 0.45
CA ARG A 269 12.67 11.89 0.70
C ARG A 269 11.31 12.17 0.08
N ARG A 270 10.96 11.48 -1.02
CA ARG A 270 9.60 11.55 -1.60
C ARG A 270 8.60 10.82 -0.72
N MET A 271 9.00 9.69 -0.16
CA MET A 271 8.20 8.89 0.77
C MET A 271 8.03 9.59 2.13
N ASP A 272 9.13 10.10 2.69
CA ASP A 272 9.16 10.86 3.95
C ASP A 272 10.06 12.10 3.82
N SER A 273 9.44 13.27 3.70
CA SER A 273 10.15 14.55 3.56
C SER A 273 10.96 14.96 4.79
N SER A 274 10.68 14.39 5.97
CA SER A 274 11.40 14.66 7.21
C SER A 274 12.75 13.93 7.27
N PHE A 275 12.95 12.93 6.42
CA PHE A 275 14.17 12.11 6.42
C PHE A 275 15.44 12.96 6.20
N ASN A 276 16.33 12.89 7.19
CA ASN A 276 17.63 13.56 7.18
C ASN A 276 18.68 12.71 7.91
N GLU A 277 19.65 12.18 7.17
CA GLU A 277 20.69 11.31 7.73
C GLU A 277 21.53 12.01 8.83
N LYS A 278 21.66 13.35 8.77
CA LYS A 278 22.41 14.11 9.78
C LYS A 278 21.64 14.23 11.09
N ALA A 279 20.31 14.32 11.02
CA ALA A 279 19.46 14.32 12.21
C ALA A 279 19.54 12.98 12.96
N LEU A 280 19.85 11.90 12.23
CA LEU A 280 20.09 10.56 12.76
C LEU A 280 21.55 10.33 13.21
N GLY A 281 22.41 11.36 13.18
CA GLY A 281 23.80 11.27 13.64
C GLY A 281 24.83 10.84 12.57
N PHE A 282 24.42 10.63 11.32
CA PHE A 282 25.34 10.24 10.23
C PHE A 282 25.92 11.45 9.50
N ARG A 283 27.22 11.40 9.16
CA ARG A 283 27.89 12.51 8.46
C ARG A 283 27.50 12.61 6.99
N SER A 284 27.19 11.46 6.38
CA SER A 284 26.78 11.32 4.99
C SER A 284 25.76 10.20 4.82
N PHE A 285 25.06 10.19 3.68
CA PHE A 285 24.13 9.10 3.34
C PHE A 285 24.86 7.76 3.20
N SER A 286 26.11 7.75 2.70
CA SER A 286 26.93 6.55 2.65
C SER A 286 27.26 5.99 4.03
N ASP A 287 27.42 6.86 5.05
CA ASP A 287 27.65 6.41 6.43
C ASP A 287 26.38 5.81 7.03
N PHE A 288 25.22 6.38 6.71
CA PHE A 288 23.91 5.81 7.06
C PHE A 288 23.71 4.41 6.43
N LEU A 289 24.07 4.24 5.15
CA LEU A 289 23.98 2.93 4.47
C LEU A 289 24.97 1.91 5.07
N ARG A 290 26.20 2.33 5.38
CA ARG A 290 27.23 1.46 5.99
C ARG A 290 26.78 0.88 7.33
N SER A 291 26.06 1.65 8.14
CA SER A 291 25.57 1.16 9.43
C SER A 291 24.36 0.21 9.29
N ARG A 292 23.81 0.02 8.08
CA ARG A 292 22.77 -0.98 7.75
C ARG A 292 23.31 -2.08 6.83
N SER A 293 24.59 -2.45 7.00
CA SER A 293 25.27 -3.48 6.18
C SER A 293 24.76 -4.91 6.40
N ASP A 294 23.90 -5.10 7.40
CA ASP A 294 23.05 -6.26 7.62
C ASP A 294 21.93 -6.37 6.57
N VAL A 295 21.39 -5.23 6.11
CA VAL A 295 20.26 -5.17 5.17
C VAL A 295 20.69 -4.83 3.74
N VAL A 296 21.73 -4.01 3.57
CA VAL A 296 22.15 -3.50 2.26
C VAL A 296 23.60 -3.84 1.92
N GLU A 297 23.85 -4.04 0.62
CA GLU A 297 25.19 -4.08 0.06
C GLU A 297 25.52 -2.74 -0.59
N LEU A 298 26.70 -2.21 -0.31
CA LEU A 298 27.19 -0.94 -0.84
C LEU A 298 28.45 -1.19 -1.67
N GLU A 299 28.42 -0.77 -2.94
CA GLU A 299 29.58 -0.75 -3.82
C GLU A 299 30.06 0.68 -4.02
N GLU A 300 31.33 0.93 -3.73
CA GLU A 300 31.97 2.23 -3.86
C GLU A 300 33.09 2.16 -4.91
N SER A 301 32.81 2.59 -6.13
CA SER A 301 33.80 2.65 -7.22
C SER A 301 34.02 4.09 -7.65
N GLY A 302 35.18 4.66 -7.31
CA GLY A 302 35.52 6.05 -7.62
C GLY A 302 34.52 7.05 -7.02
N HIS A 303 33.78 7.76 -7.89
CA HIS A 303 32.71 8.69 -7.50
C HIS A 303 31.32 8.03 -7.45
N GLU A 304 31.18 6.82 -7.97
CA GLU A 304 29.92 6.11 -8.00
C GLU A 304 29.69 5.38 -6.67
N ARG A 305 28.43 5.41 -6.24
CA ARG A 305 27.97 4.81 -4.99
C ARG A 305 26.69 4.07 -5.31
N LEU A 306 26.82 2.75 -5.48
CA LEU A 306 25.73 1.85 -5.79
C LEU A 306 25.30 1.11 -4.53
N VAL A 307 24.01 0.87 -4.39
CA VAL A 307 23.41 0.17 -3.25
C VAL A 307 22.38 -0.83 -3.76
N ARG A 308 22.30 -1.99 -3.13
CA ARG A 308 21.22 -2.97 -3.34
C ARG A 308 20.83 -3.63 -2.03
N LEU A 309 19.65 -4.26 -2.01
CA LEU A 309 19.27 -5.13 -0.91
C LEU A 309 20.15 -6.37 -0.90
N LYS A 310 20.55 -6.79 0.28
CA LYS A 310 21.29 -8.04 0.48
C LYS A 310 20.34 -9.22 0.29
N GLU A 311 20.75 -10.22 -0.51
CA GLU A 311 19.96 -11.44 -0.64
C GLU A 311 19.91 -12.15 0.71
N GLN A 312 18.70 -12.28 1.29
CA GLN A 312 18.53 -13.10 2.48
C GLN A 312 18.72 -14.57 2.09
N SER A 313 19.83 -15.16 2.48
CA SER A 313 20.05 -16.60 2.33
C SER A 313 18.98 -17.34 3.14
N SER A 314 18.14 -18.12 2.45
CA SER A 314 17.14 -19.02 3.05
C SER A 314 17.75 -20.06 3.99
#